data_AF-A0A850P8E0-F1
#
_entry.id   AF-A0A850P8E0-F1
#
_cell.length_a   1.000
_cell.length_b   1.000
_cell.length_c   1.000
_cell.angle_alpha   90.00
_cell.angle_beta   90.00
_cell.angle_gamma   90.00
#
_symmetry.space_group_name_H-M   'P 1'
#
loop_
_entity.id
_entity.type
_entity.pdbx_description
1 polymer ?
#
loop_
_entity_poly.entity_id
_entity_poly.type
_entity_poly.pdbx_seq_one_letter_code
_entity_poly.pdbx_strand_id
1 'polypeptide(L)'
;PCASLPPPVVSPGDTPPTVRAYLRAFRAAMAAGVAWRTAVDSLRPVTNALWNALPDVERRRFRRCLQRRWDILRHRMAPEVADRIDADRAAGSLRILDGHVTEVMTTPDGMAVHLRTRGGARTLTGARVVNCTGASLAYRHVASPLLAAMFRSGQIASGFADQGLDCTDAGQVRDAGGVPVPGLFALGPPRLGVLFESIAIPEIRQQAAALADYLAAYPAAGKHAADTAD
;
A
#
# COMPACT_ATOMS: atom_id res chain seq x y z
N PRO A 1 -14.27 25.20 -10.84
CA PRO A 1 -12.89 25.11 -11.39
C PRO A 1 -11.97 24.37 -10.41
N CYS A 2 -11.60 23.13 -10.73
CA CYS A 2 -10.59 22.41 -9.96
C CYS A 2 -9.26 23.16 -10.15
N ALA A 3 -8.74 23.79 -9.10
CA ALA A 3 -7.46 24.48 -9.18
C ALA A 3 -6.41 23.47 -9.67
N SER A 4 -5.71 23.80 -10.75
CA SER A 4 -4.62 22.96 -11.26
C SER A 4 -3.62 22.73 -10.15
N LEU A 5 -3.33 21.47 -9.83
CA LEU A 5 -2.28 21.14 -8.88
C LEU A 5 -0.95 21.74 -9.39
N PRO A 6 -0.11 22.26 -8.49
CA PRO A 6 1.20 22.74 -8.88
C PRO A 6 2.03 21.59 -9.48
N PRO A 7 3.04 21.92 -10.32
CA PRO A 7 3.92 20.91 -10.89
C PRO A 7 4.56 20.07 -9.78
N PRO A 8 4.80 18.77 -10.03
CA PRO A 8 5.38 17.89 -9.03
C PRO A 8 6.76 18.37 -8.63
N VAL A 9 7.04 18.40 -7.32
CA VAL A 9 8.37 18.76 -6.79
C VAL A 9 9.45 17.70 -7.10
N VAL A 10 9.05 16.54 -7.60
CA VAL A 10 9.91 15.48 -8.14
C VAL A 10 9.28 15.00 -9.44
N SER A 11 9.94 15.26 -10.56
CA SER A 11 9.42 14.93 -11.89
C SER A 11 9.99 13.58 -12.37
N PRO A 12 9.15 12.63 -12.81
CA PRO A 12 9.62 11.45 -13.53
C PRO A 12 10.41 11.84 -14.79
N GLY A 13 11.51 11.15 -15.07
CA GLY A 13 12.38 11.45 -16.21
C GLY A 13 13.44 12.53 -15.93
N ASP A 14 13.09 13.60 -15.24
CA ASP A 14 14.03 14.70 -14.92
C ASP A 14 14.85 14.43 -13.65
N THR A 15 14.33 13.59 -12.75
CA THR A 15 15.04 13.21 -11.53
C THR A 15 15.56 11.79 -11.65
N PRO A 16 16.87 11.53 -11.41
CA PRO A 16 17.41 10.17 -11.42
C PRO A 16 16.60 9.23 -10.52
N PRO A 17 16.26 8.01 -10.96
CA PRO A 17 15.36 7.11 -10.23
C PRO A 17 16.06 6.45 -9.03
N THR A 18 16.35 7.25 -8.03
CA THR A 18 16.91 6.83 -6.75
C THR A 18 16.20 7.53 -5.61
N VAL A 19 16.04 6.83 -4.49
CA VAL A 19 15.48 7.34 -3.23
C VAL A 19 16.20 8.60 -2.77
N ARG A 20 17.54 8.63 -2.94
CA ARG A 20 18.36 9.79 -2.55
C ARG A 20 18.07 11.00 -3.43
N ALA A 21 17.94 10.83 -4.74
CA ALA A 21 17.64 11.93 -5.66
C ALA A 21 16.22 12.48 -5.42
N TYR A 22 15.21 11.61 -5.29
CA TYR A 22 13.84 12.01 -4.96
C TYR A 22 13.78 12.80 -3.65
N LEU A 23 14.43 12.31 -2.59
CA LEU A 23 14.48 13.01 -1.31
C LEU A 23 15.23 14.35 -1.41
N ARG A 24 16.28 14.44 -2.22
CA ARG A 24 17.03 15.68 -2.44
C ARG A 24 16.15 16.71 -3.15
N ALA A 25 15.48 16.33 -4.23
CA ALA A 25 14.57 17.20 -4.97
C ALA A 25 13.43 17.71 -4.07
N PHE A 26 12.80 16.80 -3.32
CA PHE A 26 11.77 17.16 -2.34
C PHE A 26 12.28 18.17 -1.29
N ARG A 27 13.48 17.95 -0.73
CA ARG A 27 14.09 18.87 0.24
C ARG A 27 14.48 20.21 -0.38
N ALA A 28 14.93 20.23 -1.63
CA ALA A 28 15.26 21.46 -2.34
C ALA A 28 14.00 22.33 -2.54
N ALA A 29 12.87 21.72 -2.92
CA ALA A 29 11.60 22.43 -3.02
C ALA A 29 11.16 23.03 -1.67
N MET A 30 11.30 22.27 -0.58
CA MET A 30 11.04 22.77 0.77
C MET A 30 11.95 23.96 1.15
N ALA A 31 13.24 23.88 0.83
CA ALA A 31 14.20 24.95 1.09
C ALA A 31 13.91 26.21 0.24
N ALA A 32 13.31 26.04 -0.94
CA ALA A 32 12.83 27.13 -1.79
C ALA A 32 11.48 27.73 -1.34
N GLY A 33 10.95 27.30 -0.18
CA GLY A 33 9.72 27.87 0.41
C GLY A 33 8.43 27.18 0.01
N VAL A 34 8.47 26.06 -0.73
CA VAL A 34 7.25 25.30 -1.03
C VAL A 34 6.71 24.70 0.28
N ALA A 35 5.44 24.99 0.59
CA ALA A 35 4.79 24.40 1.75
C ALA A 35 4.74 22.87 1.62
N TRP A 36 5.04 22.15 2.72
CA TRP A 36 5.16 20.69 2.67
C TRP A 36 3.90 19.98 2.19
N ARG A 37 2.71 20.52 2.51
CA ARG A 37 1.43 19.96 2.05
C ARG A 37 1.34 20.02 0.54
N THR A 38 1.61 21.19 -0.01
CA THR A 38 1.68 21.44 -1.45
C THR A 38 2.71 20.53 -2.14
N ALA A 39 3.89 20.38 -1.54
CA ALA A 39 4.93 19.49 -2.06
C ALA A 39 4.45 18.03 -2.13
N VAL A 40 3.86 17.50 -1.05
CA VAL A 40 3.31 16.13 -1.02
C VAL A 40 2.14 15.96 -1.99
N ASP A 41 1.23 16.93 -2.02
CA ASP A 41 0.03 16.88 -2.84
C ASP A 41 0.39 16.94 -4.34
N SER A 42 1.45 17.67 -4.71
CA SER A 42 1.98 17.73 -6.08
C SER A 42 2.51 16.39 -6.60
N LEU A 43 2.95 15.48 -5.70
CA LEU A 43 3.51 14.18 -6.08
C LEU A 43 2.44 13.13 -6.37
N ARG A 44 1.19 13.34 -5.92
CA ARG A 44 0.09 12.38 -6.07
C ARG A 44 -0.09 11.85 -7.50
N PRO A 45 -0.19 12.70 -8.55
CA PRO A 45 -0.41 12.23 -9.92
C PRO A 45 0.78 11.43 -10.48
N VAL A 46 2.00 11.64 -9.96
CA VAL A 46 3.23 11.04 -10.51
C VAL A 46 3.81 9.94 -9.63
N THR A 47 3.19 9.63 -8.49
CA THR A 47 3.75 8.72 -7.48
C THR A 47 4.03 7.32 -8.04
N ASN A 48 3.09 6.75 -8.80
CA ASN A 48 3.25 5.42 -9.39
C ASN A 48 4.30 5.43 -10.52
N ALA A 49 4.41 6.52 -11.29
CA ALA A 49 5.46 6.67 -12.30
C ALA A 49 6.86 6.74 -11.66
N LEU A 50 7.01 7.53 -10.59
CA LEU A 50 8.25 7.62 -9.82
C LEU A 50 8.65 6.26 -9.22
N TRP A 51 7.68 5.51 -8.69
CA TRP A 51 7.90 4.16 -8.17
C TRP A 51 8.32 3.18 -9.26
N ASN A 52 7.62 3.18 -10.39
CA ASN A 52 7.91 2.26 -11.49
C ASN A 52 9.30 2.50 -12.09
N ALA A 53 9.76 3.75 -12.11
CA ALA A 53 11.11 4.10 -12.56
C ALA A 53 12.23 3.61 -11.62
N LEU A 54 11.94 3.39 -10.32
CA LEU A 54 12.95 2.91 -9.38
C LEU A 54 13.36 1.45 -9.71
N PRO A 55 14.68 1.15 -9.78
CA PRO A 55 15.16 -0.21 -9.73
C PRO A 55 14.75 -0.91 -8.42
N ASP A 56 14.63 -2.22 -8.44
CA ASP A 56 14.22 -3.05 -7.30
C ASP A 56 14.98 -2.78 -5.99
N VAL A 57 16.29 -2.55 -6.08
CA VAL A 57 17.12 -2.20 -4.91
C VAL A 57 16.69 -0.88 -4.29
N GLU A 58 16.33 0.10 -5.11
CA GLU A 58 15.85 1.41 -4.66
C GLU A 58 14.39 1.35 -4.22
N ARG A 59 13.53 0.51 -4.83
CA ARG A 59 12.18 0.23 -4.31
C ARG A 59 12.22 -0.37 -2.89
N ARG A 60 13.10 -1.36 -2.65
CA ARG A 60 13.33 -1.93 -1.30
C ARG A 60 13.84 -0.85 -0.33
N ARG A 61 14.76 -0.01 -0.79
CA ARG A 61 15.28 1.11 0.01
C ARG A 61 14.20 2.14 0.33
N PHE A 62 13.32 2.45 -0.61
CA PHE A 62 12.21 3.38 -0.43
C PHE A 62 11.28 2.87 0.66
N ARG A 63 10.85 1.60 0.58
CA ARG A 63 9.98 0.97 1.58
C ARG A 63 10.60 1.01 2.98
N ARG A 64 11.89 0.68 3.09
CA ARG A 64 12.60 0.71 4.38
C ARG A 64 12.76 2.12 4.95
N CYS A 65 13.04 3.12 4.12
CA CYS A 65 13.53 4.42 4.60
C CYS A 65 12.49 5.55 4.53
N LEU A 66 11.60 5.53 3.54
CA LEU A 66 10.71 6.65 3.23
C LEU A 66 9.22 6.31 3.32
N GLN A 67 8.80 5.06 3.12
CA GLN A 67 7.38 4.70 3.12
C GLN A 67 6.64 5.17 4.37
N ARG A 68 7.14 4.88 5.58
CA ARG A 68 6.49 5.37 6.81
C ARG A 68 6.34 6.90 6.86
N ARG A 69 7.33 7.65 6.37
CA ARG A 69 7.26 9.12 6.35
C ARG A 69 6.24 9.60 5.34
N TRP A 70 6.20 8.96 4.19
CA TRP A 70 5.20 9.21 3.17
C TRP A 70 3.78 8.96 3.70
N ASP A 71 3.55 7.81 4.32
CA ASP A 71 2.25 7.43 4.87
C ASP A 71 1.76 8.47 5.90
N ILE A 72 2.64 8.94 6.79
CA ILE A 72 2.33 9.98 7.78
C ILE A 72 1.94 11.31 7.11
N LEU A 73 2.69 11.74 6.10
CA LEU A 73 2.45 13.05 5.45
C LEU A 73 1.21 13.04 4.55
N ARG A 74 0.87 11.87 4.00
CA ARG A 74 -0.26 11.67 3.08
C ARG A 74 -1.57 11.43 3.82
N HIS A 75 -1.54 10.73 4.96
CA HIS A 75 -2.72 10.42 5.76
C HIS A 75 -2.82 11.36 6.96
N ARG A 76 -3.37 12.55 6.70
CA ARG A 76 -3.45 13.64 7.68
C ARG A 76 -4.65 13.45 8.60
N MET A 77 -4.44 13.72 9.87
CA MET A 77 -5.48 13.78 10.90
C MET A 77 -6.18 15.14 10.86
N ALA A 78 -7.50 15.15 11.04
CA ALA A 78 -8.25 16.39 11.20
C ALA A 78 -7.84 17.09 12.51
N PRO A 79 -7.76 18.44 12.55
CA PRO A 79 -7.35 19.18 13.75
C PRO A 79 -8.16 18.82 14.99
N GLU A 80 -9.49 18.73 14.87
CA GLU A 80 -10.38 18.38 15.98
C GLU A 80 -10.09 16.99 16.59
N VAL A 81 -9.62 16.04 15.77
CA VAL A 81 -9.21 14.71 16.23
C VAL A 81 -7.86 14.79 16.94
N ALA A 82 -6.95 15.62 16.46
CA ALA A 82 -5.66 15.85 17.11
C ALA A 82 -5.87 16.49 18.50
N ASP A 83 -6.74 17.49 18.59
CA ASP A 83 -7.09 18.16 19.85
C ASP A 83 -7.65 17.17 20.88
N ARG A 84 -8.51 16.24 20.43
CA ARG A 84 -9.04 15.17 21.30
C ARG A 84 -7.93 14.25 21.81
N ILE A 85 -7.05 13.78 20.92
CA ILE A 85 -5.94 12.91 21.29
C ILE A 85 -5.02 13.60 22.29
N ASP A 86 -4.71 14.88 22.10
CA ASP A 86 -3.84 15.62 23.01
C ASP A 86 -4.52 15.87 24.37
N ALA A 87 -5.83 16.13 24.40
CA ALA A 87 -6.59 16.20 25.64
C ALA A 87 -6.59 14.87 26.42
N ASP A 88 -6.81 13.74 25.75
CA ASP A 88 -6.81 12.42 26.39
C ASP A 88 -5.40 12.02 26.90
N ARG A 89 -4.35 12.46 26.19
CA ARG A 89 -2.96 12.29 26.66
C ARG A 89 -2.67 13.14 27.88
N ALA A 90 -3.11 14.41 27.89
CA ALA A 90 -2.93 15.31 29.02
C ALA A 90 -3.70 14.84 30.27
N ALA A 91 -4.91 14.29 30.08
CA ALA A 91 -5.71 13.69 31.15
C ALA A 91 -5.19 12.32 31.63
N GLY A 92 -4.26 11.70 30.90
CA GLY A 92 -3.69 10.38 31.21
C GLY A 92 -4.60 9.20 30.83
N SER A 93 -5.76 9.44 30.21
CA SER A 93 -6.66 8.40 29.70
C SER A 93 -6.11 7.71 28.45
N LEU A 94 -5.19 8.35 27.72
CA LEU A 94 -4.48 7.78 26.57
C LEU A 94 -2.97 7.74 26.79
N ARG A 95 -2.39 6.54 26.58
CA ARG A 95 -0.93 6.33 26.59
C ARG A 95 -0.49 5.76 25.24
N ILE A 96 0.46 6.44 24.60
CA ILE A 96 1.07 5.97 23.35
C ILE A 96 2.39 5.27 23.69
N LEU A 97 2.58 4.07 23.17
CA LEU A 97 3.77 3.25 23.40
C LEU A 97 4.37 2.81 22.07
N ASP A 98 5.68 2.94 21.94
CA ASP A 98 6.43 2.38 20.82
C ASP A 98 6.74 0.90 21.08
N GLY A 99 6.34 0.02 20.16
CA GLY A 99 6.67 -1.40 20.22
C GLY A 99 6.12 -2.16 19.02
N HIS A 100 6.55 -3.41 18.90
CA HIS A 100 6.01 -4.37 17.95
C HIS A 100 5.18 -5.40 18.70
N VAL A 101 3.88 -5.47 18.42
CA VAL A 101 3.02 -6.55 18.94
C VAL A 101 3.50 -7.88 18.37
N THR A 102 3.88 -8.81 19.23
CA THR A 102 4.32 -10.16 18.84
C THR A 102 3.21 -11.18 18.97
N GLU A 103 2.31 -10.99 19.94
CA GLU A 103 1.24 -11.92 20.24
C GLU A 103 0.11 -11.22 21.00
N VAL A 104 -1.11 -11.71 20.80
CA VAL A 104 -2.30 -11.30 21.55
C VAL A 104 -3.02 -12.57 22.01
N MET A 105 -3.21 -12.72 23.31
CA MET A 105 -3.86 -13.88 23.92
C MET A 105 -5.08 -13.46 24.73
N THR A 106 -6.11 -14.30 24.70
CA THR A 106 -7.24 -14.20 25.64
C THR A 106 -6.82 -14.75 26.99
N THR A 107 -7.17 -14.05 28.06
CA THR A 107 -7.00 -14.49 29.45
C THR A 107 -8.36 -14.57 30.14
N PRO A 108 -8.47 -15.21 31.33
CA PRO A 108 -9.73 -15.21 32.08
C PRO A 108 -10.29 -13.81 32.36
N ASP A 109 -9.41 -12.81 32.55
CA ASP A 109 -9.76 -11.44 32.93
C ASP A 109 -9.76 -10.44 31.75
N GLY A 110 -9.54 -10.90 30.51
CA GLY A 110 -9.51 -10.05 29.32
C GLY A 110 -8.49 -10.50 28.28
N MET A 111 -7.57 -9.60 27.95
CA MET A 111 -6.57 -9.79 26.90
C MET A 111 -5.16 -9.47 27.42
N ALA A 112 -4.18 -10.27 27.00
CA ALA A 112 -2.76 -9.98 27.15
C ALA A 112 -2.14 -9.70 25.78
N VAL A 113 -1.40 -8.59 25.67
CA VAL A 113 -0.70 -8.17 24.46
C VAL A 113 0.80 -8.21 24.74
N HIS A 114 1.52 -9.10 24.07
CA HIS A 114 2.96 -9.19 24.14
C HIS A 114 3.59 -8.28 23.10
N LEU A 115 4.60 -7.53 23.54
CA LEU A 115 5.25 -6.49 22.76
C LEU A 115 6.76 -6.65 22.85
N ARG A 116 7.45 -6.45 21.73
CA ARG A 116 8.88 -6.15 21.74
C ARG A 116 9.07 -4.64 21.66
N THR A 117 9.69 -4.07 22.68
CA THR A 117 10.04 -2.64 22.74
C THR A 117 11.56 -2.45 22.64
N ARG A 118 12.03 -1.20 22.56
CA ARG A 118 13.47 -0.92 22.66
C ARG A 118 14.08 -1.36 24.00
N GLY A 119 13.28 -1.40 25.07
CA GLY A 119 13.69 -1.85 26.40
C GLY A 119 13.52 -3.35 26.65
N GLY A 120 13.18 -4.14 25.62
CA GLY A 120 12.95 -5.58 25.74
C GLY A 120 11.48 -5.99 25.62
N ALA A 121 11.20 -7.23 26.01
CA ALA A 121 9.85 -7.79 26.00
C ALA A 121 8.98 -7.13 27.09
N ARG A 122 7.73 -6.84 26.74
CA ARG A 122 6.74 -6.22 27.63
C ARG A 122 5.38 -6.84 27.38
N THR A 123 4.59 -6.99 28.44
CA THR A 123 3.19 -7.42 28.34
C THR A 123 2.29 -6.29 28.81
N LEU A 124 1.22 -6.01 28.06
CA LEU A 124 0.12 -5.16 28.48
C LEU A 124 -1.12 -6.02 28.68
N THR A 125 -1.90 -5.72 29.70
CA THR A 125 -3.20 -6.34 29.94
C THR A 125 -4.31 -5.32 29.76
N GLY A 126 -5.47 -5.78 29.28
CA GLY A 126 -6.64 -4.91 29.11
C GLY A 126 -7.90 -5.70 28.82
N ALA A 127 -9.06 -5.08 29.06
CA ALA A 127 -10.34 -5.75 28.83
C ALA A 127 -10.61 -6.04 27.34
N ARG A 128 -10.08 -5.22 26.43
CA ARG A 128 -10.30 -5.31 24.98
C ARG A 128 -9.06 -4.92 24.21
N VAL A 129 -8.92 -5.48 23.02
CA VAL A 129 -7.90 -5.11 22.02
C VAL A 129 -8.63 -4.82 20.71
N VAL A 130 -8.35 -3.67 20.11
CA VAL A 130 -8.84 -3.31 18.78
C VAL A 130 -7.66 -3.36 17.81
N ASN A 131 -7.76 -4.20 16.79
CA ASN A 131 -6.71 -4.32 15.79
C ASN A 131 -6.83 -3.20 14.73
N CYS A 132 -5.90 -2.25 14.79
CA CYS A 132 -5.81 -1.12 13.85
C CYS A 132 -4.59 -1.22 12.90
N THR A 133 -4.06 -2.41 12.64
CA THR A 133 -2.86 -2.59 11.78
C THR A 133 -3.16 -2.67 10.27
N GLY A 134 -4.45 -2.68 9.90
CA GLY A 134 -4.90 -2.79 8.51
C GLY A 134 -4.98 -4.24 8.01
N ALA A 135 -5.48 -4.41 6.78
CA ALA A 135 -5.52 -5.73 6.13
C ALA A 135 -4.12 -6.16 5.69
N SER A 136 -3.84 -7.46 5.76
CA SER A 136 -2.60 -7.99 5.18
C SER A 136 -2.60 -7.81 3.67
N LEU A 137 -1.57 -7.14 3.17
CA LEU A 137 -1.33 -6.98 1.74
C LEU A 137 -0.47 -8.13 1.18
N ALA A 138 -0.01 -9.03 2.03
CA ALA A 138 0.67 -10.25 1.62
C ALA A 138 -0.37 -11.35 1.39
N TYR A 139 -0.95 -11.36 0.19
CA TYR A 139 -2.07 -12.24 -0.17
C TYR A 139 -1.73 -13.72 -0.01
N ARG A 140 -0.45 -14.09 -0.13
CA ARG A 140 0.05 -15.44 0.13
C ARG A 140 -0.17 -15.91 1.58
N HIS A 141 -0.25 -14.97 2.52
CA HIS A 141 -0.41 -15.22 3.95
C HIS A 141 -1.83 -14.94 4.45
N VAL A 142 -2.76 -14.55 3.57
CA VAL A 142 -4.17 -14.38 3.91
C VAL A 142 -4.81 -15.76 4.04
N ALA A 143 -5.58 -15.96 5.11
CA ALA A 143 -6.33 -17.20 5.35
C ALA A 143 -7.53 -17.34 4.40
N SER A 144 -7.25 -17.56 3.11
CA SER A 144 -8.23 -17.77 2.05
C SER A 144 -7.91 -19.08 1.32
N PRO A 145 -8.79 -20.10 1.37
CA PRO A 145 -8.61 -21.35 0.65
C PRO A 145 -8.43 -21.16 -0.86
N LEU A 146 -9.13 -20.19 -1.44
CA LEU A 146 -9.03 -19.84 -2.87
C LEU A 146 -7.62 -19.32 -3.21
N LEU A 147 -7.15 -18.30 -2.48
CA LEU A 147 -5.82 -17.72 -2.74
C LEU A 147 -4.73 -18.78 -2.52
N ALA A 148 -4.83 -19.57 -1.45
CA ALA A 148 -3.91 -20.67 -1.20
C ALA A 148 -3.89 -21.68 -2.35
N ALA A 149 -5.06 -22.06 -2.89
CA ALA A 149 -5.14 -22.94 -4.05
C ALA A 149 -4.49 -22.31 -5.30
N MET A 150 -4.83 -21.05 -5.63
CA MET A 150 -4.30 -20.36 -6.81
C MET A 150 -2.79 -20.13 -6.75
N PHE A 151 -2.23 -19.83 -5.56
CA PHE A 151 -0.77 -19.73 -5.39
C PHE A 151 -0.10 -21.10 -5.51
N ARG A 152 -0.70 -22.18 -4.98
CA ARG A 152 -0.16 -23.54 -5.08
C ARG A 152 -0.20 -24.09 -6.51
N SER A 153 -1.26 -23.81 -7.25
CA SER A 153 -1.42 -24.23 -8.65
C SER A 153 -0.65 -23.33 -9.62
N GLY A 154 -0.01 -22.26 -9.14
CA GLY A 154 0.73 -21.32 -9.96
C GLY A 154 -0.14 -20.37 -10.79
N GLN A 155 -1.47 -20.35 -10.57
CA GLN A 155 -2.41 -19.48 -11.29
C GLN A 155 -2.23 -17.99 -10.98
N ILE A 156 -1.57 -17.65 -9.87
CA ILE A 156 -1.23 -16.26 -9.52
C ILE A 156 0.20 -16.20 -8.94
N ALA A 157 0.89 -15.10 -9.20
CA ALA A 157 2.15 -14.76 -8.56
C ALA A 157 1.99 -13.60 -7.56
N SER A 158 2.88 -13.58 -6.57
CA SER A 158 2.95 -12.47 -5.63
C SER A 158 3.74 -11.33 -6.25
N GLY A 159 3.36 -10.10 -5.96
CA GLY A 159 4.07 -8.95 -6.50
C GLY A 159 5.34 -8.60 -5.74
N PHE A 160 5.88 -7.42 -6.03
CA PHE A 160 7.13 -6.95 -5.46
C PHE A 160 7.11 -6.95 -3.92
N ALA A 161 8.11 -7.62 -3.33
CA ALA A 161 8.28 -7.78 -1.89
C ALA A 161 7.04 -8.37 -1.18
N ASP A 162 6.41 -9.34 -1.84
CA ASP A 162 5.23 -10.08 -1.36
C ASP A 162 4.03 -9.19 -1.02
N GLN A 163 3.89 -8.06 -1.71
CA GLN A 163 2.71 -7.21 -1.61
C GLN A 163 1.84 -7.39 -2.84
N GLY A 164 0.52 -7.46 -2.66
CA GLY A 164 -0.42 -7.62 -3.75
C GLY A 164 -0.13 -8.87 -4.60
N LEU A 165 -0.49 -8.76 -5.88
CA LEU A 165 -0.29 -9.73 -6.93
C LEU A 165 0.62 -9.13 -8.00
N ASP A 166 1.33 -9.99 -8.72
CA ASP A 166 1.97 -9.58 -9.96
C ASP A 166 0.91 -9.38 -11.05
N CYS A 167 1.01 -8.28 -11.79
CA CYS A 167 0.06 -7.93 -12.82
C CYS A 167 0.66 -6.99 -13.88
N THR A 168 -0.01 -6.86 -15.01
CA THR A 168 0.35 -5.90 -16.06
C THR A 168 -0.05 -4.47 -15.67
N ASP A 169 0.34 -3.49 -16.49
CA ASP A 169 -0.06 -2.09 -16.31
C ASP A 169 -1.58 -1.89 -16.39
N ALA A 170 -2.28 -2.75 -17.13
CA ALA A 170 -3.75 -2.79 -17.18
C ALA A 170 -4.37 -3.49 -15.96
N GLY A 171 -3.56 -4.12 -15.10
CA GLY A 171 -4.02 -4.88 -13.94
C GLY A 171 -4.33 -6.35 -14.24
N GLN A 172 -4.03 -6.87 -15.43
CA GLN A 172 -4.21 -8.30 -15.71
C GLN A 172 -3.21 -9.11 -14.88
N VAL A 173 -3.71 -10.06 -14.08
CA VAL A 173 -2.88 -10.84 -13.16
C VAL A 173 -1.95 -11.76 -13.93
N ARG A 174 -0.70 -11.90 -13.47
CA ARG A 174 0.27 -12.85 -14.02
C ARG A 174 0.32 -14.12 -13.18
N ASP A 175 0.47 -15.24 -13.86
CA ASP A 175 0.73 -16.54 -13.24
C ASP A 175 2.19 -16.64 -12.73
N ALA A 176 2.55 -17.78 -12.14
CA ALA A 176 3.90 -18.02 -11.63
C ALA A 176 5.00 -18.00 -12.72
N GLY A 177 4.64 -18.18 -13.99
CA GLY A 177 5.54 -18.05 -15.15
C GLY A 177 5.64 -16.63 -15.69
N GLY A 178 4.90 -15.67 -15.11
CA GLY A 178 4.85 -14.29 -15.57
C GLY A 178 3.91 -14.07 -16.76
N VAL A 179 3.07 -15.04 -17.11
CA VAL A 179 2.13 -14.97 -18.23
C VAL A 179 0.80 -14.36 -17.75
N PRO A 180 0.24 -13.36 -18.46
CA PRO A 180 -1.07 -12.82 -18.12
C PRO A 180 -2.18 -13.88 -18.19
N VAL A 181 -2.92 -14.06 -17.10
CA VAL A 181 -4.01 -15.01 -17.00
C VAL A 181 -5.25 -14.46 -17.70
N PRO A 182 -5.83 -15.17 -18.69
CA PRO A 182 -7.03 -14.70 -19.38
C PRO A 182 -8.19 -14.48 -18.43
N GLY A 183 -8.86 -13.33 -18.54
CA GLY A 183 -10.05 -13.01 -17.73
C GLY A 183 -9.81 -12.68 -16.26
N LEU A 184 -8.57 -12.69 -15.76
CA LEU A 184 -8.26 -12.39 -14.36
C LEU A 184 -7.57 -11.03 -14.20
N PHE A 185 -8.24 -10.12 -13.48
CA PHE A 185 -7.78 -8.74 -13.31
C PHE A 185 -7.78 -8.33 -11.84
N ALA A 186 -6.76 -7.56 -11.46
CA ALA A 186 -6.57 -6.94 -10.16
C ALA A 186 -7.00 -5.45 -10.23
N LEU A 187 -7.71 -5.00 -9.19
CA LEU A 187 -8.13 -3.60 -9.02
C LEU A 187 -7.92 -3.18 -7.56
N GLY A 188 -7.27 -2.04 -7.33
CA GLY A 188 -7.03 -1.52 -5.98
C GLY A 188 -5.91 -2.26 -5.22
N PRO A 189 -6.07 -2.59 -3.93
CA PRO A 189 -4.98 -3.12 -3.10
C PRO A 189 -4.21 -4.33 -3.65
N PRO A 190 -4.83 -5.28 -4.39
CA PRO A 190 -4.09 -6.35 -5.06
C PRO A 190 -3.01 -5.85 -6.02
N ARG A 191 -3.06 -4.60 -6.52
CA ARG A 191 -2.04 -4.05 -7.43
C ARG A 191 -0.81 -3.46 -6.72
N LEU A 192 -0.75 -3.45 -5.38
CA LEU A 192 0.40 -2.91 -4.61
C LEU A 192 1.72 -3.68 -4.79
N GLY A 193 1.64 -4.80 -5.50
CA GLY A 193 2.79 -5.55 -6.00
C GLY A 193 3.51 -4.89 -7.17
N VAL A 194 2.81 -4.01 -7.88
CA VAL A 194 3.33 -3.33 -9.07
C VAL A 194 3.31 -1.82 -8.85
N LEU A 195 2.22 -1.31 -8.26
CA LEU A 195 2.02 0.10 -7.94
C LEU A 195 2.45 0.41 -6.49
N PHE A 196 2.83 1.65 -6.23
CA PHE A 196 3.06 2.11 -4.85
C PHE A 196 1.76 2.58 -4.20
N GLU A 197 0.90 3.26 -4.94
CA GLU A 197 -0.37 3.81 -4.47
C GLU A 197 -1.54 3.17 -5.20
N SER A 198 -2.31 2.37 -4.45
CA SER A 198 -3.45 1.61 -4.97
C SER A 198 -4.52 1.30 -3.90
N ILE A 199 -4.56 2.07 -2.80
CA ILE A 199 -5.48 1.83 -1.68
C ILE A 199 -6.60 2.86 -1.65
N ALA A 200 -6.30 4.12 -1.93
CA ALA A 200 -7.26 5.20 -1.77
C ALA A 200 -8.26 5.27 -2.94
N ILE A 201 -9.47 5.76 -2.63
CA ILE A 201 -10.60 5.83 -3.55
C ILE A 201 -10.27 6.56 -4.86
N PRO A 202 -9.56 7.71 -4.87
CA PRO A 202 -9.22 8.39 -6.13
C PRO A 202 -8.42 7.51 -7.08
N GLU A 203 -7.41 6.81 -6.57
CA GLU A 203 -6.58 5.89 -7.33
C GLU A 203 -7.40 4.69 -7.83
N ILE A 204 -8.24 4.09 -6.98
CA ILE A 204 -9.09 2.96 -7.37
C ILE A 204 -10.10 3.37 -8.46
N ARG A 205 -10.67 4.58 -8.39
CA ARG A 205 -11.60 5.09 -9.41
C ARG A 205 -10.92 5.26 -10.76
N GLN A 206 -9.71 5.81 -10.79
CA GLN A 206 -8.94 5.94 -12.03
C GLN A 206 -8.58 4.57 -12.61
N GLN A 207 -8.16 3.63 -11.76
CA GLN A 207 -7.88 2.27 -12.20
C GLN A 207 -9.13 1.55 -12.73
N ALA A 208 -10.29 1.75 -12.09
CA ALA A 208 -11.54 1.14 -12.53
C ALA A 208 -11.97 1.66 -13.90
N ALA A 209 -11.85 2.97 -14.14
CA ALA A 209 -12.13 3.57 -15.45
C ALA A 209 -11.19 3.01 -16.54
N ALA A 210 -9.87 3.01 -16.27
CA ALA A 210 -8.89 2.48 -17.21
C ALA A 210 -9.09 0.98 -17.49
N LEU A 211 -9.45 0.20 -16.45
CA LEU A 211 -9.75 -1.22 -16.61
C LEU A 211 -11.03 -1.43 -17.41
N ALA A 212 -12.06 -0.61 -17.23
CA ALA A 212 -13.30 -0.69 -18.01
C ALA A 212 -13.02 -0.43 -19.51
N ASP A 213 -12.24 0.60 -19.83
CA ASP A 213 -11.82 0.90 -21.21
C ASP A 213 -11.00 -0.25 -21.81
N TYR A 214 -10.08 -0.81 -21.02
CA TYR A 214 -9.30 -1.97 -21.43
C TYR A 214 -10.19 -3.20 -21.71
N LEU A 215 -11.14 -3.49 -20.82
CA LEU A 215 -12.06 -4.62 -20.95
C LEU A 215 -13.02 -4.48 -22.14
N ALA A 216 -13.43 -3.25 -22.49
CA ALA A 216 -14.28 -3.01 -23.66
C ALA A 216 -13.58 -3.39 -24.98
N ALA A 217 -12.25 -3.27 -25.04
CA ALA A 217 -11.42 -3.70 -26.16
C ALA A 217 -10.83 -5.11 -25.98
N TYR A 218 -11.00 -5.73 -24.80
CA TYR A 218 -10.39 -7.01 -24.49
C TYR A 218 -11.11 -8.11 -25.27
N PRO A 219 -10.42 -8.83 -26.17
CA PRO A 219 -11.03 -9.94 -26.88
C PRO A 219 -11.40 -10.98 -25.83
N ALA A 220 -12.70 -11.23 -25.66
CA ALA A 220 -13.17 -12.28 -24.76
C ALA A 220 -12.45 -13.56 -25.14
N ALA A 221 -11.64 -14.10 -24.23
CA ALA A 221 -11.11 -15.44 -24.39
C ALA A 221 -12.31 -16.35 -24.63
N GLY A 222 -12.30 -17.04 -25.78
CA GLY A 222 -13.41 -17.87 -26.22
C GLY A 222 -13.91 -18.72 -25.07
N LYS A 223 -15.25 -18.78 -24.93
CA LYS A 223 -15.96 -19.70 -24.03
C LYS A 223 -15.13 -20.97 -23.88
N HIS A 224 -14.75 -21.33 -22.65
CA HIS A 224 -14.25 -22.69 -22.40
C HIS A 224 -15.19 -23.65 -23.12
N ALA A 225 -14.67 -24.33 -24.12
CA ALA A 225 -15.29 -25.52 -24.64
C ALA A 225 -15.47 -26.41 -23.41
N ALA A 226 -16.71 -26.54 -22.96
CA ALA A 226 -17.08 -27.66 -22.13
C ALA A 226 -16.84 -28.86 -23.04
N ASP A 227 -15.69 -29.51 -22.87
CA ASP A 227 -15.46 -30.84 -23.42
C ASP A 227 -16.50 -31.76 -22.78
N THR A 228 -17.58 -31.94 -23.54
CA THR A 228 -18.22 -33.23 -23.72
C THR A 228 -17.18 -34.24 -24.17
N ALA A 229 -16.87 -35.23 -23.32
CA ALA A 229 -16.44 -36.56 -23.74
C ALA A 229 -16.63 -37.54 -22.57
N ASP A 230 -17.67 -38.37 -22.73
CA ASP A 230 -17.92 -39.74 -22.23
C ASP A 230 -17.34 -40.21 -20.89
#